data_AF-A0A947YQJ8-F1
#
_entry.id   AF-A0A947YQJ8-F1
#
_cell.length_a   1.000
_cell.length_b   1.000
_cell.length_c   1.000
_cell.angle_alpha   90.00
_cell.angle_beta   90.00
_cell.angle_gamma   90.00
#
_symmetry.space_group_name_H-M   'P 1'
#
loop_
_entity.id
_entity.type
_entity.pdbx_description
1 polymer ?
#
loop_
_entity_poly.entity_id
_entity_poly.type
_entity_poly.pdbx_seq_one_letter_code
_entity_poly.pdbx_strand_id
1 'polypeptide(L)'
;QYSIFDMEVLDVESCKEKKINSKFRWIGKSVLDSKNRITLGGKVTTQRALAKMEIDSFEIYMDEEGDILLCPLANIPGRELWVHQNPEVMSCLQRGLKEAKEGKLTRVEDLDKFFDTL
;
A
#
# COMPACT_ATOMS: atom_id res chain seq x y z
N GLN A 1 -28.13 -23.95 -30.32
CA GLN A 1 -28.52 -22.63 -29.77
C GLN A 1 -28.22 -22.70 -28.28
N TYR A 2 -27.03 -22.28 -27.87
CA TYR A 2 -26.63 -22.25 -26.47
C TYR A 2 -26.85 -20.82 -25.96
N SER A 3 -27.68 -20.72 -24.93
CA SER A 3 -28.08 -19.47 -24.26
C SER A 3 -26.88 -18.83 -23.57
N ILE A 4 -26.74 -17.51 -23.70
CA ILE A 4 -25.65 -16.68 -23.16
C ILE A 4 -25.86 -16.35 -21.65
N PHE A 5 -26.69 -17.14 -20.96
CA PHE A 5 -27.01 -16.91 -19.55
C PHE A 5 -26.65 -18.14 -18.75
N ASP A 6 -25.39 -18.18 -18.30
CA ASP A 6 -24.93 -18.86 -17.08
C ASP A 6 -23.47 -18.44 -16.86
N MET A 7 -23.30 -17.16 -16.53
CA MET A 7 -22.04 -16.64 -15.99
C MET A 7 -22.30 -16.25 -14.53
N GLU A 8 -22.65 -17.26 -13.74
CA GLU A 8 -22.47 -17.24 -12.29
C GLU A 8 -20.96 -17.25 -12.01
N VAL A 9 -20.39 -16.05 -11.95
CA VAL A 9 -19.11 -15.82 -11.29
C VAL A 9 -19.42 -14.92 -10.10
N LEU A 10 -19.99 -15.53 -9.07
CA LEU A 10 -20.05 -14.98 -7.73
C LEU A 10 -19.20 -15.86 -6.81
N ASP A 11 -18.60 -15.19 -5.84
CA ASP A 11 -17.81 -15.71 -4.71
C ASP A 11 -16.33 -16.03 -4.95
N VAL A 12 -15.52 -14.98 -5.15
CA VAL A 12 -14.13 -15.00 -4.66
C VAL A 12 -13.68 -13.63 -4.14
N GLU A 13 -14.45 -13.03 -3.23
CA GLU A 13 -13.87 -12.11 -2.24
C GLU A 13 -14.90 -11.98 -1.11
N SER A 14 -14.75 -12.83 -0.10
CA SER A 14 -15.33 -12.65 1.23
C SER A 14 -15.59 -11.17 1.52
N CYS A 15 -16.83 -10.79 1.83
CA CYS A 15 -17.21 -9.44 2.24
C CYS A 15 -16.28 -8.98 3.36
N LYS A 16 -15.20 -8.28 3.00
CA LYS A 16 -14.23 -7.72 3.96
C LYS A 16 -14.92 -6.55 4.64
N GLU A 17 -15.72 -6.83 5.65
CA GLU A 17 -16.32 -5.80 6.49
C GLU A 17 -15.20 -5.09 7.27
N LYS A 18 -15.16 -3.75 7.21
CA LYS A 18 -14.15 -2.93 7.88
C LYS A 18 -14.80 -2.02 8.89
N LYS A 19 -14.76 -2.42 10.16
CA LYS A 19 -15.24 -1.58 11.27
C LYS A 19 -14.23 -0.49 11.60
N ILE A 20 -14.63 0.77 11.46
CA ILE A 20 -13.77 1.93 11.79
C ILE A 20 -14.27 2.65 13.02
N ASN A 21 -13.51 2.53 14.11
CA ASN A 21 -13.71 3.30 15.34
C ASN A 21 -12.78 4.51 15.34
N SER A 22 -12.94 5.44 14.39
CA SER A 22 -12.06 6.62 14.28
C SER A 22 -12.84 7.88 13.95
N LYS A 23 -12.26 9.04 14.31
CA LYS A 23 -12.85 10.34 14.00
C LYS A 23 -12.38 10.81 12.62
N PHE A 24 -13.32 11.03 11.71
CA PHE A 24 -13.04 11.63 10.41
C PHE A 24 -12.99 13.14 10.52
N ARG A 25 -12.02 13.76 9.86
CA ARG A 25 -11.96 15.22 9.70
C ARG A 25 -12.36 15.57 8.27
N TRP A 26 -13.17 16.60 8.13
CA TRP A 26 -13.43 17.18 6.82
C TRP A 26 -12.15 17.78 6.23
N ILE A 27 -11.81 17.38 5.01
CA ILE A 27 -10.60 17.82 4.30
C ILE A 27 -10.90 18.63 3.03
N GLY A 28 -12.17 18.71 2.63
CA GLY A 28 -12.59 19.47 1.46
C GLY A 28 -13.80 18.88 0.76
N LYS A 29 -14.20 19.55 -0.32
CA LYS A 29 -15.19 19.07 -1.30
C LYS A 29 -14.52 18.94 -2.67
N SER A 30 -14.87 17.89 -3.40
CA SER A 30 -14.53 17.71 -4.81
C SER A 30 -15.82 17.43 -5.59
N VAL A 31 -15.86 17.81 -6.85
CA VAL A 31 -17.02 17.62 -7.74
C VAL A 31 -16.69 16.49 -8.72
N LEU A 32 -17.71 15.72 -9.09
CA LEU A 32 -17.58 14.71 -10.14
C LEU A 32 -17.33 15.39 -11.48
N ASP A 33 -16.41 14.85 -12.25
CA ASP A 33 -16.25 15.26 -13.64
C ASP A 33 -17.23 14.51 -14.57
N SER A 34 -17.18 14.81 -15.86
CA SER A 34 -18.04 14.18 -16.87
C SER A 34 -17.82 12.67 -17.04
N LYS A 35 -16.79 12.11 -16.41
CA LYS A 35 -16.48 10.68 -16.41
C LYS A 35 -16.73 10.04 -15.04
N ASN A 36 -17.50 10.70 -14.17
CA ASN A 36 -17.80 10.25 -12.81
C ASN A 36 -16.56 10.02 -11.94
N ARG A 37 -15.47 10.78 -12.18
CA ARG A 37 -14.24 10.69 -11.37
C ARG A 37 -14.25 11.75 -10.28
N ILE A 38 -13.81 11.38 -9.07
CA ILE A 38 -13.50 12.32 -8.00
C ILE A 38 -12.00 12.56 -7.98
N THR A 39 -11.58 13.82 -8.18
CA THR A 39 -10.17 14.17 -8.08
C THR A 39 -9.79 14.44 -6.63
N LEU A 40 -8.86 13.64 -6.09
CA LEU A 40 -8.31 13.76 -4.73
C LEU A 40 -7.04 14.64 -4.65
N GLY A 41 -6.46 14.97 -5.81
CA GLY A 41 -5.15 15.62 -5.94
C GLY A 41 -5.01 16.89 -5.11
N GLY A 42 -3.86 17.04 -4.46
CA GLY A 42 -3.48 18.24 -3.68
C GLY A 42 -4.16 18.37 -2.32
N LYS A 43 -5.37 17.83 -2.13
CA LYS A 43 -6.11 17.90 -0.84
C LYS A 43 -5.84 16.69 0.05
N VAL A 44 -5.77 15.50 -0.54
CA VAL A 44 -5.60 14.24 0.18
C VAL A 44 -4.13 13.83 0.24
N THR A 45 -3.40 13.91 -0.87
CA THR A 45 -2.01 13.46 -0.97
C THR A 45 -1.02 14.33 -0.19
N THR A 46 -1.37 15.59 0.09
CA THR A 46 -0.55 16.52 0.91
C THR A 46 -0.74 16.32 2.41
N GLN A 47 -1.72 15.51 2.82
CA GLN A 47 -1.95 15.23 4.24
C GLN A 47 -0.73 14.52 4.82
N ARG A 48 -0.27 14.97 6.00
CA ARG A 48 0.93 14.44 6.65
C ARG A 48 0.95 12.91 6.79
N ALA A 49 -0.22 12.30 7.01
CA ALA A 49 -0.36 10.85 7.13
C ALA A 49 -0.03 10.11 5.83
N LEU A 50 -0.25 10.74 4.68
CA LEU A 50 -0.12 10.16 3.34
C LEU A 50 1.07 10.70 2.55
N ALA A 51 1.63 11.84 2.96
CA ALA A 51 2.70 12.55 2.24
C ALA A 51 4.00 11.74 2.03
N LYS A 52 4.20 10.65 2.78
CA LYS A 52 5.37 9.75 2.67
C LYS A 52 5.07 8.43 1.96
N MET A 53 3.82 8.22 1.55
CA MET A 53 3.36 6.98 0.94
C MET A 53 3.20 7.20 -0.56
N GLU A 54 3.82 6.33 -1.36
CA GLU A 54 3.58 6.28 -2.79
C GLU A 54 2.28 5.51 -3.03
N ILE A 55 1.17 6.25 -3.08
CA ILE A 55 -0.17 5.69 -3.22
C ILE A 55 -0.41 5.35 -4.68
N ASP A 56 -0.67 4.08 -4.97
CA ASP A 56 -0.96 3.60 -6.31
C ASP A 56 -2.46 3.36 -6.53
N SER A 57 -3.19 3.04 -5.46
CA SER A 57 -4.57 2.61 -5.49
C SER A 57 -5.26 2.84 -4.13
N PHE A 58 -6.58 2.66 -4.08
CA PHE A 58 -7.36 2.73 -2.85
C PHE A 58 -8.30 1.54 -2.77
N GLU A 59 -8.40 0.91 -1.59
CA GLU A 59 -9.58 0.10 -1.28
C GLU A 59 -10.77 1.03 -1.07
N ILE A 60 -11.92 0.64 -1.62
CA ILE A 60 -13.16 1.41 -1.54
C ILE A 60 -14.15 0.60 -0.70
N TYR A 61 -14.63 1.20 0.37
CA TYR A 61 -15.72 0.67 1.18
C TYR A 61 -16.89 1.65 1.14
N MET A 62 -18.11 1.12 1.23
CA MET A 62 -19.34 1.87 1.33
C MET A 62 -20.14 1.31 2.50
N ASP A 63 -20.69 2.18 3.33
CA ASP A 63 -21.61 1.76 4.38
C ASP A 63 -23.08 1.79 3.92
N GLU A 64 -24.00 1.44 4.82
CA GLU A 64 -25.44 1.40 4.53
C GLU A 64 -26.05 2.78 4.25
N GLU A 65 -25.41 3.86 4.70
CA GLU A 65 -25.86 5.24 4.48
C GLU A 65 -25.32 5.82 3.15
N GLY A 66 -24.41 5.10 2.49
CA GLY A 66 -23.79 5.49 1.23
C GLY A 66 -22.54 6.34 1.40
N ASP A 67 -22.00 6.44 2.61
CA ASP A 67 -20.71 7.08 2.85
C ASP A 67 -19.58 6.21 2.31
N ILE A 68 -18.65 6.84 1.60
CA ILE A 68 -17.52 6.16 0.96
C ILE A 68 -16.25 6.37 1.78
N LEU A 69 -15.61 5.27 2.12
CA LEU A 69 -14.29 5.24 2.73
C LEU A 69 -13.25 4.80 1.70
N LEU A 70 -12.22 5.63 1.53
CA LEU A 70 -11.05 5.31 0.70
C LEU A 70 -9.86 4.98 1.60
N CYS A 71 -9.31 3.77 1.47
CA CYS A 71 -8.11 3.35 2.18
C CYS A 71 -6.93 3.27 1.20
N PRO A 72 -5.92 4.14 1.31
CA PRO A 72 -4.80 4.14 0.39
C PRO A 72 -3.98 2.85 0.50
N LEU A 73 -3.56 2.35 -0.66
CA LEU A 73 -2.64 1.23 -0.82
C LEU A 73 -1.37 1.72 -1.53
N ALA A 74 -0.27 1.00 -1.30
CA ALA A 74 0.98 1.21 -1.99
C ALA A 74 1.40 -0.14 -2.59
N ASN A 75 1.81 -0.13 -3.85
CA ASN A 75 2.32 -1.34 -4.47
C ASN A 75 3.70 -1.69 -3.93
N ILE A 76 3.96 -2.99 -3.82
CA ILE A 76 5.31 -3.49 -3.64
C ILE A 76 5.74 -4.08 -5.00
N PRO A 77 6.77 -3.52 -5.67
CA PRO A 77 7.27 -4.08 -6.92
C PRO A 77 7.60 -5.57 -6.76
N GLY A 78 7.28 -6.39 -7.77
CA GLY A 78 7.46 -7.85 -7.69
C GLY A 78 8.90 -8.29 -7.34
N ARG A 79 9.91 -7.54 -7.79
CA ARG A 79 11.33 -7.78 -7.46
C ARG A 79 11.67 -7.61 -5.97
N GLU A 80 10.84 -6.89 -5.21
CA GLU A 80 11.02 -6.59 -3.79
C GLU A 80 10.07 -7.41 -2.90
N LEU A 81 9.03 -8.02 -3.50
CA LEU A 81 8.00 -8.75 -2.77
C LEU A 81 8.55 -9.89 -1.89
N TRP A 82 9.61 -10.57 -2.34
CA TRP A 82 10.24 -11.66 -1.59
C TRP A 82 10.80 -11.22 -0.23
N VAL A 83 11.27 -9.97 -0.11
CA VAL A 83 11.76 -9.40 1.16
C VAL A 83 10.61 -9.26 2.14
N HIS A 84 9.43 -8.85 1.66
CA HIS A 84 8.24 -8.67 2.47
C HIS A 84 7.58 -10.00 2.86
N GLN A 85 7.73 -11.04 2.03
CA GLN A 85 7.20 -12.37 2.30
C GLN A 85 8.08 -13.19 3.24
N ASN A 86 9.38 -12.86 3.33
CA ASN A 86 10.32 -13.54 4.21
C ASN A 86 10.60 -12.72 5.49
N PRO A 87 10.02 -13.09 6.65
CA PRO A 87 10.18 -12.34 7.88
C PRO A 87 11.63 -12.33 8.39
N GLU A 88 12.41 -13.37 8.12
CA GLU A 88 13.82 -13.45 8.50
C GLU A 88 14.64 -12.40 7.75
N VAL A 89 14.49 -12.35 6.42
CA VAL A 89 15.17 -11.36 5.57
C VAL A 89 14.77 -9.94 5.98
N MET A 90 13.48 -9.70 6.20
CA MET A 90 12.99 -8.41 6.68
C MET A 90 13.63 -8.02 8.01
N SER A 91 13.76 -8.95 8.95
CA SER A 91 14.40 -8.70 10.25
C SER A 91 15.89 -8.37 10.11
N CYS A 92 16.61 -9.06 9.22
CA CYS A 92 18.00 -8.79 8.91
C CYS A 92 18.19 -7.41 8.29
N LEU A 93 17.31 -7.03 7.35
CA LEU A 93 17.32 -5.70 6.73
C LEU A 93 17.07 -4.60 7.77
N GLN A 94 16.07 -4.76 8.63
CA GLN A 94 15.77 -3.81 9.70
C GLN A 94 16.94 -3.67 10.68
N ARG A 95 17.60 -4.77 11.02
CA ARG A 95 18.82 -4.76 11.85
C ARG A 95 19.95 -4.00 11.16
N GLY A 96 20.24 -4.28 9.88
CA GLY A 96 21.28 -3.58 9.13
C GLY A 96 21.01 -2.07 9.03
N LEU A 97 19.77 -1.66 8.79
CA LEU A 97 19.37 -0.25 8.80
C LEU A 97 19.58 0.41 10.17
N LYS A 98 19.29 -0.31 11.26
CA LYS A 98 19.53 0.17 12.62
C LYS A 98 21.03 0.34 12.91
N GLU A 99 21.83 -0.67 12.59
CA GLU A 99 23.29 -0.65 12.76
C GLU A 99 23.95 0.46 11.94
N ALA A 100 23.51 0.66 10.70
CA ALA A 100 23.95 1.76 9.85
C ALA A 100 23.69 3.13 10.49
N LYS A 101 22.48 3.32 11.04
CA LYS A 101 22.11 4.54 11.77
C LYS A 101 22.95 4.75 13.04
N GLU A 102 23.35 3.68 13.70
CA GLU A 102 24.23 3.69 14.87
C GLU A 102 25.73 3.84 14.50
N GLY A 103 26.07 3.94 13.21
CA GLY A 103 27.44 4.09 12.74
C GLY A 103 28.26 2.80 12.74
N LYS A 104 27.62 1.63 12.92
CA LYS A 104 28.25 0.30 12.85
C LYS A 104 28.40 -0.13 11.39
N LEU A 105 29.20 0.61 10.63
CA LEU A 105 29.46 0.36 9.22
C LEU A 105 30.94 0.05 9.02
N THR A 106 31.22 -1.03 8.30
CA THR A 106 32.57 -1.32 7.81
C THR A 106 32.69 -0.78 6.39
N ARG A 107 33.66 0.11 6.16
CA ARG A 107 33.98 0.55 4.80
C ARG A 107 34.75 -0.56 4.10
N VAL A 108 34.21 -1.04 2.99
CA VAL A 108 34.83 -2.04 2.15
C VAL A 108 35.31 -1.36 0.87
N GLU A 109 36.61 -1.48 0.57
CA GLU A 109 37.21 -0.91 -0.66
C GLU A 109 37.04 -1.84 -1.86
N ASP A 110 36.95 -3.15 -1.61
CA ASP A 110 36.87 -4.21 -2.61
C ASP A 110 35.82 -5.22 -2.14
N LEU A 111 34.65 -5.22 -2.81
CA LEU A 111 33.51 -6.04 -2.42
C LEU A 111 33.79 -7.53 -2.64
N ASP A 112 34.49 -7.89 -3.72
CA ASP A 112 34.75 -9.29 -4.06
C ASP A 112 35.66 -9.92 -3.00
N LYS A 113 36.76 -9.23 -2.64
CA LYS A 113 37.65 -9.69 -1.55
C LYS A 113 36.95 -9.81 -0.21
N PHE A 114 35.98 -8.94 0.06
CA PHE A 114 35.23 -9.00 1.32
C PHE A 114 34.35 -10.25 1.40
N PHE A 115 33.67 -10.61 0.31
CA PHE A 115 32.86 -11.83 0.28
C PHE A 115 33.71 -13.10 0.38
N ASP A 116 34.94 -13.10 -0.14
CA ASP A 116 35.88 -14.22 0.01
C ASP A 116 36.38 -14.40 1.46
N THR A 117 36.22 -13.38 2.32
CA THR A 117 36.66 -13.40 3.72
C THR A 117 35.56 -13.66 4.75
N LEU A 118 34.30 -13.77 4.31
CA LEU A 118 33.13 -14.09 5.14
C LEU A 118 32.97 -15.61 5.35
#